data_AF-A0A949XZZ7-F1
#
_entry.id   AF-A0A949XZZ7-F1
#
_cell.length_a   1.000
_cell.length_b   1.000
_cell.length_c   1.000
_cell.angle_alpha   90.00
_cell.angle_beta   90.00
_cell.angle_gamma   90.00
#
_symmetry.space_group_name_H-M   'P 1'
#
loop_
_entity.id
_entity.type
_entity.pdbx_description
1 polymer ?
#
loop_
_entity_poly.entity_id
_entity_poly.type
_entity_poly.pdbx_seq_one_letter_code
_entity_poly.pdbx_strand_id
1 'polypeptide(L)'
;MEQIDRLTVHVVVDNTTDMLSSRPKHVASELRVLMDAGMTELAGEALCSAYHGLCLAVTAHREGQDRTVLFDAGPDPYALDQNGRHMHLDFGRIEAQVLSHGHFDHSEGMKEISNSNRTQDSV
;
A
#
# COMPACT_ATOMS: atom_id res chain seq x y z
N MET A 1 5.51 25.06 -5.64
CA MET A 1 4.74 23.96 -5.06
C MET A 1 3.28 24.29 -5.23
N GLU A 2 2.52 23.39 -5.83
CA GLU A 2 1.08 23.52 -6.01
C GLU A 2 0.34 22.84 -4.85
N GLN A 3 -0.83 23.37 -4.49
CA GLN A 3 -1.66 22.77 -3.45
C GLN A 3 -2.40 21.54 -4.01
N ILE A 4 -2.52 20.50 -3.18
CA ILE A 4 -3.31 19.30 -3.45
C ILE A 4 -4.64 19.35 -2.67
N ASP A 5 -5.67 18.66 -3.17
CA ASP A 5 -6.99 18.63 -2.55
C ASP A 5 -7.03 17.63 -1.38
N ARG A 6 -6.35 16.49 -1.55
CA ARG A 6 -6.29 15.41 -0.57
C ARG A 6 -5.02 14.58 -0.77
N LEU A 7 -4.50 14.04 0.33
CA LEU A 7 -3.49 12.99 0.33
C LEU A 7 -4.09 11.74 0.99
N THR A 8 -3.94 10.60 0.33
CA THR A 8 -4.29 9.28 0.88
C THR A 8 -3.01 8.50 1.08
N VAL A 9 -2.85 7.88 2.26
CA VAL A 9 -1.70 7.04 2.59
C VAL A 9 -2.24 5.68 2.99
N HIS A 10 -1.96 4.66 2.18
CA HIS A 10 -2.17 3.27 2.54
C HIS A 10 -0.90 2.73 3.17
N VAL A 11 -1.01 2.24 4.40
CA VAL A 11 0.06 1.52 5.08
C VAL A 11 -0.03 0.06 4.65
N VAL A 12 0.78 -0.32 3.66
CA VAL A 12 0.71 -1.66 3.05
C VAL A 12 1.50 -2.67 3.89
N VAL A 13 2.65 -2.25 4.42
CA VAL A 13 3.47 -3.04 5.35
C VAL A 13 3.86 -2.16 6.52
N ASP A 14 3.67 -2.70 7.72
CA ASP A 14 4.14 -2.15 9.00
C ASP A 14 4.46 -3.31 9.94
N ASN A 15 5.20 -2.99 11.02
CA ASN A 15 5.63 -3.93 12.05
C ASN A 15 4.46 -4.52 12.85
N THR A 16 3.28 -3.91 12.75
CA THR A 16 2.07 -4.30 13.49
C THR A 16 0.82 -4.13 12.64
N THR A 17 -0.16 -4.99 12.84
CA THR A 17 -1.54 -4.77 12.39
C THR A 17 -2.43 -4.47 13.59
N ASP A 18 -3.36 -3.53 13.41
CA ASP A 18 -4.30 -3.15 14.46
C ASP A 18 -5.64 -2.73 13.85
N MET A 19 -6.66 -3.53 14.13
CA MET A 19 -8.03 -3.26 13.71
C MET A 19 -8.95 -2.85 14.85
N LEU A 20 -8.50 -2.90 16.10
CA LEU A 20 -9.35 -2.79 17.30
C LEU A 20 -9.13 -1.51 18.10
N SER A 21 -7.97 -0.88 18.00
CA SER A 21 -7.70 0.33 18.77
C SER A 21 -8.52 1.54 18.32
N SER A 22 -8.74 2.45 19.26
CA SER A 22 -9.30 3.77 18.96
C SER A 22 -8.36 4.55 18.04
N ARG A 23 -8.92 5.24 17.04
CA ARG A 23 -8.16 5.97 16.02
C ARG A 23 -8.72 7.38 15.79
N PRO A 24 -7.91 8.34 15.35
CA PRO A 24 -8.41 9.62 14.85
C PRO A 24 -9.41 9.43 13.71
N LYS A 25 -10.35 10.38 13.55
CA LYS A 25 -11.44 10.28 12.54
C LYS A 25 -10.96 10.12 11.09
N HIS A 26 -9.76 10.59 10.77
CA HIS A 26 -9.20 10.59 9.41
C HIS A 26 -8.30 9.38 9.12
N VAL A 27 -8.05 8.51 10.10
CA VAL A 27 -7.27 7.28 9.92
C VAL A 27 -8.26 6.14 9.80
N ALA A 28 -8.29 5.42 8.67
CA ALA A 28 -9.09 4.20 8.51
C ALA A 28 -8.49 3.03 9.32
N SER A 29 -9.31 2.13 9.88
CA SER A 29 -8.81 0.87 10.46
C SER A 29 -8.62 -0.13 9.35
N GLU A 30 -7.74 -1.09 9.55
CA GLU A 30 -7.55 -2.23 8.63
C GLU A 30 -8.89 -2.86 8.24
N LEU A 31 -9.71 -3.24 9.22
CA LEU A 31 -11.02 -3.84 8.97
C LEU A 31 -11.90 -2.96 8.06
N ARG A 32 -11.85 -1.64 8.21
CA ARG A 32 -12.63 -0.73 7.36
C ARG A 32 -12.07 -0.70 5.93
N VAL A 33 -10.76 -0.64 5.78
CA VAL A 33 -10.10 -0.66 4.46
C VAL A 33 -10.44 -1.95 3.73
N LEU A 34 -10.34 -3.11 4.41
CA LEU A 34 -10.61 -4.41 3.82
C LEU A 34 -12.09 -4.60 3.47
N MET A 35 -13.01 -4.12 4.31
CA MET A 35 -14.44 -4.14 3.98
C MET A 35 -14.78 -3.25 2.78
N ASP A 36 -14.19 -2.04 2.71
CA ASP A 36 -14.37 -1.14 1.55
C ASP A 36 -13.75 -1.75 0.27
N ALA A 37 -12.72 -2.60 0.42
CA ALA A 37 -12.12 -3.40 -0.65
C ALA A 37 -12.92 -4.66 -1.03
N GLY A 38 -14.01 -4.98 -0.33
CA GLY A 38 -14.93 -6.07 -0.65
C GLY A 38 -14.77 -7.35 0.19
N MET A 39 -14.04 -7.30 1.31
CA MET A 39 -13.98 -8.41 2.26
C MET A 39 -15.37 -8.75 2.80
N THR A 40 -15.74 -10.04 2.71
CA THR A 40 -17.08 -10.53 3.12
C THR A 40 -17.04 -11.43 4.37
N GLU A 41 -15.87 -11.94 4.74
CA GLU A 41 -15.67 -12.80 5.90
C GLU A 41 -14.43 -12.37 6.67
N LEU A 42 -14.54 -12.38 8.01
CA LEU A 42 -13.41 -12.11 8.89
C LEU A 42 -12.65 -13.41 9.19
N ALA A 43 -11.69 -13.74 8.32
CA ALA A 43 -10.81 -14.89 8.46
C ALA A 43 -9.33 -14.44 8.49
N GLY A 44 -8.46 -15.22 9.12
CA GLY A 44 -7.04 -14.89 9.23
C GLY A 44 -6.35 -14.68 7.87
N GLU A 45 -6.75 -15.45 6.86
CA GLU A 45 -6.25 -15.33 5.47
C GLU A 45 -6.82 -14.14 4.70
N ALA A 46 -7.86 -13.49 5.21
CA ALA A 46 -8.47 -12.31 4.61
C ALA A 46 -7.90 -11.00 5.18
N LEU A 47 -7.04 -11.08 6.20
CA LEU A 47 -6.43 -9.96 6.89
C LEU A 47 -5.01 -9.70 6.38
N CYS A 48 -4.53 -8.47 6.55
CA CYS A 48 -3.15 -8.15 6.27
C CYS A 48 -2.23 -8.77 7.32
N SER A 49 -1.01 -9.08 6.91
CA SER A 49 0.04 -9.57 7.80
C SER A 49 1.05 -8.47 8.10
N ALA A 50 1.49 -8.42 9.36
CA ALA A 50 2.55 -7.53 9.81
C ALA A 50 3.93 -8.11 9.46
N TYR A 51 4.86 -7.25 9.05
CA TYR A 51 6.24 -7.63 8.76
C TYR A 51 7.19 -6.55 9.28
N HIS A 52 8.40 -6.93 9.68
CA HIS A 52 9.41 -5.96 10.09
C HIS A 52 9.88 -5.14 8.88
N GLY A 53 9.36 -3.92 8.73
CA GLY A 53 9.67 -3.00 7.65
C GLY A 53 8.53 -2.03 7.36
N LEU A 54 8.67 -1.29 6.27
CA LEU A 54 7.70 -0.27 5.87
C LEU A 54 7.42 -0.33 4.37
N CYS A 55 6.14 -0.18 4.02
CA CYS A 55 5.73 0.14 2.66
C CYS A 55 4.47 0.98 2.69
N LEU A 56 4.51 2.13 2.02
CA LEU A 56 3.39 3.05 1.90
C LEU A 56 3.03 3.29 0.43
N ALA A 57 1.76 3.14 0.07
CA ALA A 57 1.24 3.67 -1.17
C ALA A 57 0.65 5.06 -0.90
N VAL A 58 1.26 6.09 -1.47
CA VAL A 58 0.92 7.49 -1.23
C VAL A 58 0.29 8.08 -2.49
N THR A 59 -0.99 8.42 -2.42
CA THR A 59 -1.75 8.99 -3.53
C THR A 59 -2.10 10.44 -3.25
N ALA A 60 -1.63 11.33 -4.12
CA ALA A 60 -2.05 12.73 -4.15
C ALA A 60 -3.23 12.89 -5.11
N HIS A 61 -4.28 13.58 -4.65
CA HIS A 61 -5.46 13.88 -5.44
C HIS A 61 -5.52 15.38 -5.73
N ARG A 62 -5.64 15.76 -7.01
CA ARG A 62 -5.76 17.16 -7.45
C ARG A 62 -6.62 17.27 -8.70
N GLU A 63 -7.69 18.06 -8.65
CA GLU A 63 -8.54 18.39 -9.82
C GLU A 63 -9.03 17.15 -10.60
N GLY A 64 -9.33 16.05 -9.90
CA GLY A 64 -9.77 14.78 -10.50
C GLY A 64 -8.65 13.93 -11.10
N GLN A 65 -7.39 14.30 -10.91
CA GLN A 65 -6.21 13.51 -11.26
C GLN A 65 -5.57 12.93 -9.99
N ASP A 66 -5.17 11.67 -10.09
CA ASP A 66 -4.51 10.94 -9.02
C ASP A 66 -3.09 10.58 -9.45
N ARG A 67 -2.12 10.83 -8.57
CA ARG A 67 -0.70 10.51 -8.77
C ARG A 67 -0.24 9.70 -7.58
N THR A 68 0.34 8.52 -7.83
CA THR A 68 0.72 7.59 -6.76
C THR A 68 2.21 7.26 -6.79
N VAL A 69 2.84 7.35 -5.62
CA VAL A 69 4.20 6.88 -5.38
C VAL A 69 4.20 5.78 -4.33
N LEU A 70 5.13 4.83 -4.47
CA LEU A 70 5.44 3.88 -3.41
C LEU A 70 6.59 4.44 -2.59
N PHE A 71 6.41 4.55 -1.27
CA PHE A 71 7.48 4.91 -0.34
C PHE A 71 7.87 3.66 0.45
N ASP A 72 9.10 3.18 0.23
CA ASP A 72 9.59 1.86 0.63
C ASP A 72 8.74 0.69 0.09
N ALA A 73 9.21 -0.54 0.23
CA ALA A 73 8.57 -1.74 -0.32
C ALA A 73 8.58 -2.94 0.63
N GLY A 74 8.95 -2.74 1.89
CA GLY A 74 8.98 -3.79 2.90
C GLY A 74 10.11 -4.81 2.69
N PRO A 75 10.20 -5.80 3.61
CA PRO A 75 11.23 -6.84 3.61
C PRO A 75 10.95 -7.98 2.63
N ASP A 76 9.70 -8.12 2.17
CA ASP A 76 9.21 -9.33 1.52
C ASP A 76 8.23 -9.00 0.39
N PRO A 77 8.54 -9.35 -0.88
CA PRO A 77 7.63 -9.19 -2.01
C PRO A 77 6.27 -9.87 -1.83
N TYR A 78 6.21 -11.01 -1.14
CA TYR A 78 4.96 -11.73 -0.88
C TYR A 78 4.05 -10.94 0.07
N ALA A 79 4.63 -10.33 1.10
CA ALA A 79 3.89 -9.46 2.03
C ALA A 79 3.27 -8.27 1.28
N LEU A 80 4.06 -7.65 0.40
CA LEU A 80 3.63 -6.53 -0.43
C LEU A 80 2.47 -6.92 -1.34
N ASP A 81 2.59 -8.03 -2.07
CA ASP A 81 1.53 -8.52 -2.97
C ASP A 81 0.26 -8.88 -2.20
N GLN A 82 0.35 -9.70 -1.15
CA GLN A 82 -0.82 -10.14 -0.39
C GLN A 82 -1.57 -8.96 0.24
N ASN A 83 -0.86 -8.09 0.97
CA ASN A 83 -1.50 -6.93 1.61
C ASN A 83 -2.07 -5.98 0.55
N GLY A 84 -1.37 -5.77 -0.56
CA GLY A 84 -1.87 -4.98 -1.69
C GLY A 84 -3.17 -5.54 -2.28
N ARG A 85 -3.26 -6.86 -2.47
CA ARG A 85 -4.46 -7.54 -2.96
C ARG A 85 -5.62 -7.43 -1.98
N HIS A 86 -5.39 -7.63 -0.68
CA HIS A 86 -6.43 -7.48 0.35
C HIS A 86 -6.98 -6.05 0.41
N MET A 87 -6.12 -5.05 0.22
CA MET A 87 -6.50 -3.64 0.15
C MET A 87 -7.01 -3.19 -1.23
N HIS A 88 -7.02 -4.09 -2.22
CA HIS A 88 -7.38 -3.83 -3.61
C HIS A 88 -6.58 -2.66 -4.23
N LEU A 89 -5.28 -2.59 -3.92
CA LEU A 89 -4.36 -1.61 -4.49
C LEU A 89 -3.97 -1.99 -5.92
N ASP A 90 -4.01 -1.00 -6.81
CA ASP A 90 -3.53 -1.12 -8.18
C ASP A 90 -2.08 -0.65 -8.26
N PHE A 91 -1.14 -1.58 -8.11
CA PHE A 91 0.29 -1.28 -8.23
C PHE A 91 0.69 -0.79 -9.63
N GLY A 92 -0.14 -1.01 -10.66
CA GLY A 92 0.07 -0.48 -12.01
C GLY A 92 -0.04 1.05 -12.09
N ARG A 93 -0.65 1.69 -11.09
CA ARG A 93 -0.74 3.16 -10.97
C ARG A 93 0.46 3.81 -10.31
N ILE A 94 1.44 3.03 -9.88
CA ILE A 94 2.64 3.57 -9.23
C ILE A 94 3.59 4.13 -10.27
N GLU A 95 3.85 5.42 -10.15
CA GLU A 95 4.62 6.20 -11.12
C GLU A 95 6.08 6.34 -10.73
N ALA A 96 6.36 6.23 -9.44
CA ALA A 96 7.69 6.30 -8.87
C ALA A 96 7.77 5.51 -7.57
N GLN A 97 8.97 5.01 -7.29
CA GLN A 97 9.33 4.40 -6.02
C GLN A 97 10.34 5.32 -5.33
N VAL A 98 10.14 5.56 -4.03
CA VAL A 98 11.01 6.35 -3.18
C VAL A 98 11.53 5.42 -2.10
N LEU A 99 12.85 5.34 -1.97
CA LEU A 99 13.50 4.57 -0.91
C LEU A 99 13.96 5.52 0.19
N SER A 100 13.53 5.27 1.42
CA SER A 100 13.97 6.03 2.58
C SER A 100 15.45 5.80 2.87
N HIS A 101 15.90 4.54 2.81
CA HIS A 101 17.30 4.11 2.94
C HIS A 101 17.49 2.65 2.49
N GLY A 102 18.74 2.23 2.29
CA GLY A 102 19.11 0.96 1.63
C GLY A 102 19.05 -0.32 2.47
N HIS A 103 18.23 -0.39 3.53
CA HIS A 103 18.08 -1.63 4.30
C HIS A 103 17.05 -2.58 3.67
N PHE A 104 17.18 -3.87 3.96
CA PHE A 104 16.38 -4.93 3.33
C PHE A 104 14.88 -4.76 3.62
N ASP A 105 14.54 -4.33 4.83
CA ASP A 105 13.19 -4.13 5.34
C ASP A 105 12.43 -2.96 4.70
N HIS A 106 13.12 -2.20 3.84
CA HIS A 106 12.55 -1.09 3.07
C HIS A 106 12.69 -1.30 1.55
N SER A 107 13.62 -2.14 1.08
CA SER A 107 14.03 -2.16 -0.33
C SER A 107 13.74 -3.47 -1.06
N GLU A 108 13.60 -4.60 -0.35
CA GLU A 108 13.58 -5.91 -1.00
C GLU A 108 12.35 -6.09 -1.92
N GLY A 109 11.18 -5.56 -1.51
CA GLY A 109 9.94 -5.62 -2.31
C GLY A 109 9.94 -4.82 -3.62
N MET A 110 10.88 -3.89 -3.84
CA MET A 110 10.87 -2.97 -5.00
C MET A 110 11.00 -3.69 -6.35
N LYS A 111 11.62 -4.87 -6.34
CA LYS A 111 11.84 -5.69 -7.55
C LYS A 111 10.52 -6.21 -8.13
N GLU A 112 9.50 -6.41 -7.30
CA GLU A 112 8.20 -6.95 -7.70
C GLU A 112 7.35 -5.93 -8.46
N ILE A 113 7.26 -4.71 -7.93
CA ILE A 113 6.47 -3.61 -8.49
C ILE A 113 6.94 -3.22 -9.90
N SER A 114 8.25 -3.30 -10.14
CA SER A 114 8.83 -2.99 -11.46
C SER A 114 8.39 -3.97 -12.56
N ASN A 115 8.04 -5.21 -12.20
CA ASN A 115 7.58 -6.22 -13.15
C ASN A 115 6.08 -6.09 -13.46
N SER A 116 5.26 -5.63 -12.50
CA SER A 116 3.82 -5.43 -12.66
C SER A 116 3.51 -4.40 -13.76
N ASN A 117 4.31 -3.33 -13.86
CA ASN A 117 4.18 -2.29 -14.91
C ASN A 117 4.51 -2.80 -16.33
N ARG A 118 5.20 -3.94 -16.48
CA ARG A 118 5.62 -4.47 -17.78
C ARG A 118 4.56 -5.31 -18.48
N THR A 119 3.55 -5.78 -17.75
CA THR A 119 2.51 -6.67 -18.27
C THR A 119 1.33 -5.93 -18.91
N GLN A 120 1.24 -4.60 -18.76
CA GLN A 120 0.17 -3.79 -19.36
C GLN A 120 0.52 -3.26 -20.77
N ASP A 121 1.77 -3.36 -21.22
CA ASP A 121 2.23 -2.92 -22.55
C ASP A 121 2.15 -4.02 -23.63
N SER A 122 1.47 -5.13 -23.35
CA SER A 122 1.35 -6.29 -24.25
C SER A 122 -0.10 -6.51 -24.74
N VAL A 123 -0.71 -5.51 -25.39
CA VAL A 123 -1.90 -5.69 -26.23
C VAL A 123 -1.78 -4.85 -27.49
#